data_AF-A0A2S9FXE5-F1
#
_entry.id   AF-A0A2S9FXE5-F1
#
_cell.length_a   1.000
_cell.length_b   1.000
_cell.length_c   1.000
_cell.angle_alpha   90.00
_cell.angle_beta   90.00
_cell.angle_gamma   90.00
#
_symmetry.space_group_name_H-M   'P 1'
#
loop_
_entity.id
_entity.type
_entity.pdbx_description
1 polymer ?
#
loop_
_entity_poly.entity_id
_entity_poly.type
_entity_poly.pdbx_seq_one_letter_code
_entity_poly.pdbx_strand_id
1 'polypeptide(L)'
;YAGTLVDAEVKVLAQLTEAGERPYAVVLGGSKVSDKLAVIENLANKADSLIIGGGMCFTFLAAQGFSVGGSLLEESMVETCRKLL
;
A
#
# COMPACT_ATOMS: atom_id res chain seq x y z
N TYR A 1 -27.57 15.03 4.33
CA TYR A 1 -27.29 14.73 2.92
C TYR A 1 -25.84 15.07 2.64
N ALA A 2 -25.05 14.16 2.07
CA ALA A 2 -23.73 14.48 1.57
C ALA A 2 -23.87 15.30 0.27
N GLY A 3 -22.96 16.26 0.06
CA GLY A 3 -22.89 16.96 -1.22
C GLY A 3 -22.46 16.02 -2.34
N THR A 4 -22.74 16.36 -3.60
CA THR A 4 -22.51 15.48 -4.76
C THR A 4 -21.04 15.08 -4.94
N LEU A 5 -20.09 15.93 -4.57
CA LEU A 5 -18.65 15.61 -4.61
C LEU A 5 -18.26 14.57 -3.56
N VAL A 6 -18.71 14.75 -2.32
CA VAL A 6 -18.43 13.80 -1.23
C VAL A 6 -19.13 12.45 -1.51
N ASP A 7 -20.35 12.48 -2.03
CA ASP A 7 -21.08 11.27 -2.43
C ASP A 7 -20.33 10.50 -3.56
N ALA A 8 -19.74 11.22 -4.51
CA ALA A 8 -18.93 10.60 -5.57
C ALA A 8 -17.65 9.96 -5.02
N GLU A 9 -16.91 10.65 -4.14
CA GLU A 9 -15.70 10.10 -3.50
C GLU A 9 -16.01 8.84 -2.68
N VAL A 10 -17.08 8.87 -1.88
CA VAL A 10 -17.51 7.72 -1.07
C VAL A 10 -17.87 6.53 -1.95
N LYS A 11 -18.58 6.73 -3.06
CA LYS A 11 -18.90 5.64 -4.00
C LYS A 11 -17.67 5.02 -4.63
N VAL A 12 -16.68 5.83 -5.03
CA VAL A 12 -15.42 5.31 -5.60
C VAL A 12 -14.65 4.52 -4.55
N LEU A 13 -14.54 5.03 -3.32
CA LEU A 13 -13.84 4.34 -2.24
C LEU A 13 -14.54 3.03 -1.84
N ALA A 14 -15.88 3.02 -1.83
CA ALA A 14 -16.66 1.81 -1.59
C ALA A 14 -16.39 0.76 -2.66
N GLN A 15 -16.42 1.13 -3.95
CA GLN A 15 -16.12 0.21 -5.05
C GLN A 15 -14.71 -0.37 -4.99
N LEU A 16 -13.72 0.41 -4.55
CA LEU A 16 -12.32 -0.03 -4.40
C LEU A 16 -12.09 -0.94 -3.18
N THR A 17 -13.00 -0.90 -2.20
CA THR A 17 -12.90 -1.68 -0.96
C THR A 17 -13.83 -2.89 -0.93
N GLU A 18 -14.85 -2.92 -1.78
CA GLU A 18 -15.66 -4.10 -2.08
C GLU A 18 -15.04 -4.89 -3.23
N ALA A 19 -15.24 -6.21 -3.27
CA ALA A 19 -14.59 -7.08 -4.28
C ALA A 19 -15.08 -6.72 -5.69
N GLY A 20 -14.30 -5.92 -6.41
CA GLY A 20 -14.58 -5.49 -7.78
C GLY A 20 -14.29 -6.54 -8.85
N GLU A 21 -14.36 -6.13 -10.11
CA GLU A 21 -13.94 -6.95 -11.26
C GLU A 21 -12.46 -7.32 -11.16
N ARG A 22 -12.17 -8.58 -11.46
CA ARG A 22 -10.83 -9.17 -11.40
C ARG A 22 -10.23 -9.17 -12.82
N PRO A 23 -8.92 -8.91 -12.99
CA PRO A 23 -7.92 -8.71 -11.94
C PRO A 23 -7.91 -7.29 -11.35
N TYR A 24 -7.87 -7.20 -10.04
CA TYR A 24 -7.76 -5.96 -9.28
C TYR A 24 -6.31 -5.73 -8.83
N ALA A 25 -5.66 -4.75 -9.45
CA ALA A 25 -4.31 -4.33 -9.07
C ALA A 25 -4.37 -3.02 -8.27
N VAL A 26 -3.61 -2.96 -7.19
CA VAL A 26 -3.45 -1.76 -6.35
C VAL A 26 -2.01 -1.28 -6.44
N VAL A 27 -1.82 0.01 -6.69
CA VAL A 27 -0.51 0.66 -6.67
C VAL A 27 -0.44 1.61 -5.48
N LEU A 28 0.53 1.38 -4.59
CA LEU A 28 0.79 2.24 -3.44
C LEU A 28 2.19 2.84 -3.57
N GLY A 29 2.27 4.15 -3.33
CA GLY A 29 3.52 4.87 -3.27
C GLY A 29 3.56 5.81 -2.07
N GLY A 30 4.75 6.31 -1.78
CA GLY A 30 4.99 7.21 -0.67
C GLY A 30 6.44 7.20 -0.24
N SER A 31 6.77 8.01 0.75
CA SER A 31 8.11 8.07 1.36
C SER A 31 8.25 7.12 2.54
N LYS A 32 7.15 6.83 3.25
CA LYS A 32 7.14 6.03 4.48
C LYS A 32 6.13 4.89 4.42
N VAL A 33 6.53 3.72 4.89
CA VAL A 33 5.67 2.54 5.03
C VAL A 33 4.70 2.72 6.20
N SER A 34 5.16 3.33 7.29
CA SER A 34 4.37 3.52 8.51
C SER A 34 3.04 4.24 8.25
N ASP A 35 3.03 5.25 7.36
CA ASP A 35 1.84 6.00 6.97
C ASP A 35 0.82 5.19 6.15
N LYS A 36 1.26 4.08 5.54
CA LYS A 36 0.45 3.28 4.59
C LYS A 36 0.21 1.85 5.04
N LEU A 37 0.74 1.43 6.19
CA LEU A 37 0.66 0.05 6.66
C LEU A 37 -0.78 -0.47 6.73
N ALA A 38 -1.67 0.27 7.40
CA ALA A 38 -3.08 -0.14 7.54
C ALA A 38 -3.79 -0.29 6.18
N VAL A 39 -3.43 0.54 5.21
CA VAL A 39 -3.98 0.48 3.84
C VAL A 39 -3.43 -0.75 3.11
N ILE A 40 -2.14 -1.02 3.24
CA ILE A 40 -1.49 -2.22 2.68
C ILE A 40 -2.16 -3.48 3.23
N GLU A 41 -2.31 -3.60 4.55
CA GLU A 41 -2.92 -4.78 5.18
C GLU A 41 -4.37 -5.01 4.74
N ASN A 42 -5.16 -3.94 4.61
CA ASN A 42 -6.54 -4.04 4.16
C ASN A 42 -6.66 -4.41 2.67
N LEU A 43 -5.79 -3.86 1.82
CA LEU A 43 -5.85 -4.07 0.37
C LEU A 43 -5.13 -5.34 -0.08
N ALA A 44 -4.10 -5.80 0.63
CA ALA A 44 -3.38 -7.05 0.32
C ALA A 44 -4.32 -8.27 0.35
N ASN A 45 -5.34 -8.25 1.21
CA ASN A 45 -6.36 -9.32 1.28
C ASN A 45 -7.41 -9.24 0.16
N LYS A 46 -7.45 -8.14 -0.60
CA LYS A 46 -8.51 -7.87 -1.58
C LYS A 46 -7.99 -7.79 -3.00
N ALA A 47 -6.80 -7.23 -3.22
CA ALA A 47 -6.17 -7.08 -4.52
C ALA A 47 -5.55 -8.41 -4.98
N ASP A 48 -5.57 -8.67 -6.29
CA ASP A 48 -4.81 -9.77 -6.89
C ASP A 48 -3.33 -9.42 -7.02
N SER A 49 -3.02 -8.13 -7.11
CA SER A 49 -1.65 -7.64 -7.26
C SER A 49 -1.48 -6.34 -6.50
N LEU A 50 -0.43 -6.30 -5.67
CA LEU A 50 -0.04 -5.11 -4.94
C LEU A 50 1.34 -4.64 -5.41
N ILE A 51 1.40 -3.41 -5.92
CA ILE A 51 2.62 -2.80 -6.46
C ILE A 51 3.04 -1.69 -5.50
N ILE A 52 4.25 -1.80 -4.95
CA ILE A 52 4.83 -0.80 -4.04
C ILE A 52 5.90 0.00 -4.78
N GLY A 53 5.75 1.32 -4.81
CA GLY A 53 6.71 2.26 -5.41
C GLY A 53 7.09 3.41 -4.46
N GLY A 54 7.90 4.35 -4.97
CA GLY A 54 8.38 5.49 -4.17
C GLY A 54 9.46 5.10 -3.15
N GLY A 55 9.76 5.99 -2.20
CA GLY A 55 10.79 5.76 -1.18
C GLY A 55 10.49 4.57 -0.26
N MET A 56 9.21 4.32 0.01
CA MET A 56 8.81 3.20 0.87
C MET A 56 9.16 1.82 0.30
N CYS A 57 9.40 1.70 -1.02
CA CYS A 57 9.81 0.43 -1.62
C CYS A 57 11.18 -0.04 -1.10
N PHE A 58 12.06 0.87 -0.70
CA PHE A 58 13.38 0.50 -0.18
C PHE A 58 13.29 -0.24 1.15
N THR A 59 12.32 0.06 1.99
CA THR A 59 12.09 -0.71 3.22
C THR A 59 11.67 -2.15 2.91
N PHE A 60 10.86 -2.38 1.86
CA PHE A 60 10.52 -3.73 1.40
C PHE A 60 11.70 -4.47 0.78
N LEU A 61 12.53 -3.76 -0.01
CA LEU A 61 13.76 -4.34 -0.58
C LEU A 61 14.75 -4.72 0.51
N ALA A 62 14.94 -3.86 1.53
CA ALA A 62 15.75 -4.17 2.69
C ALA A 62 15.20 -5.36 3.49
N ALA A 63 13.88 -5.50 3.61
CA ALA A 63 13.23 -6.64 4.25
C ALA A 63 13.53 -7.98 3.55
N GLN A 64 13.70 -7.97 2.22
CA GLN A 64 14.14 -9.11 1.41
C GLN A 64 15.65 -9.36 1.45
N GLY A 65 16.41 -8.51 2.15
CA GLY A 65 17.87 -8.64 2.29
C GLY A 65 18.68 -7.93 1.20
N PHE A 66 18.06 -7.08 0.38
CA PHE A 66 18.79 -6.26 -0.59
C PHE A 66 19.42 -5.04 0.09
N SER A 67 20.64 -4.68 -0.33
CA SER A 67 21.26 -3.41 0.08
C SER A 67 20.58 -2.23 -0.61
N VAL A 68 20.14 -1.25 0.17
CA VAL A 68 19.47 -0.04 -0.33
C VAL A 68 20.34 1.22 -0.27
N GLY A 69 21.59 1.10 0.18
CA GLY A 69 22.53 2.22 0.25
C GLY A 69 21.99 3.41 1.05
N GLY A 70 22.13 4.62 0.52
CA GLY A 70 21.61 5.85 1.13
C GLY A 70 20.13 6.16 0.82
N SER A 71 19.36 5.16 0.36
CA SER A 71 17.94 5.35 0.06
C SER A 71 17.12 5.50 1.33
N LEU A 72 15.90 6.05 1.20
CA LEU A 72 15.02 6.30 2.34
C LEU A 72 14.51 4.97 2.93
N LEU A 73 15.08 4.59 4.07
CA LEU A 73 14.80 3.34 4.78
C LEU A 73 14.17 3.62 6.15
N GLU A 74 13.08 2.93 6.45
CA GLU A 74 12.52 2.87 7.81
C GLU A 74 12.91 1.55 8.48
N GLU A 75 14.05 1.54 9.17
CA GLU A 75 14.61 0.34 9.81
C GLU A 75 13.62 -0.35 10.77
N SER A 76 12.86 0.42 11.54
CA SER A 76 11.85 -0.10 12.47
C SER A 76 10.71 -0.87 11.78
N MET A 77 10.50 -0.63 10.49
CA MET A 77 9.43 -1.24 9.70
C MET A 77 9.91 -2.44 8.88
N VAL A 78 11.21 -2.75 8.87
CA VAL A 78 11.78 -3.85 8.07
C VAL A 78 11.19 -5.21 8.45
N GLU A 79 11.09 -5.50 9.75
CA GLU A 79 10.47 -6.76 10.22
C GLU A 79 8.98 -6.84 9.88
N THR A 80 8.26 -5.72 9.93
CA THR A 80 6.86 -5.65 9.53
C THR A 80 6.72 -5.91 8.04
N CYS A 81 7.54 -5.27 7.21
CA CYS A 81 7.55 -5.50 5.76
C CYS A 81 7.87 -6.95 5.42
N ARG A 82 8.78 -7.60 6.17
CA ARG A 82 9.12 -9.01 5.97
C ARG A 82 7.94 -9.94 6.23
N LYS A 83 7.04 -9.61 7.17
CA LYS A 83 5.83 -10.39 7.46
C LYS A 83 4.72 -10.23 6.42
N LEU A 84 4.78 -9.15 5.62
CA LEU A 84 3.78 -8.84 4.59
C LEU A 84 4.11 -9.44 3.21
N LEU A 85 5.33 -9.93 3.02
CA LEU A 85 5.81 -10.60 1.82
C LEU A 85 5.56 -12.11 1.90
#